data_AF-A0A8J4WQ90-F1
#
_entry.id   AF-A0A8J4WQ90-F1
#
_cell.length_a   1.000
_cell.length_b   1.000
_cell.length_c   1.000
_cell.angle_alpha   90.00
_cell.angle_beta   90.00
_cell.angle_gamma   90.00
#
_symmetry.space_group_name_H-M   'P 1'
#
loop_
_entity.id
_entity.type
_entity.pdbx_description
1 polymer ?
#
loop_
_entity_poly.entity_id
_entity_poly.type
_entity_poly.pdbx_seq_one_letter_code
_entity_poly.pdbx_strand_id
1 'polypeptide(L)'
;MALINGQDTTADNACSGQAAVQAIIGESESTSTIALTKTTGPFNIPVISPAATCECLSNKREYPSFFRTIASDYYQSRALAYLVKHLGRSCIQ
;
A
#
# COMPACT_ATOMS: atom_id res chain seq x y z
N MET A 1 4.34 -10.96 -3.03
CA MET A 1 5.29 -11.33 -4.08
C MET A 1 6.25 -10.15 -4.30
N ALA A 2 7.54 -10.39 -4.47
CA ALA A 2 8.52 -9.34 -4.73
C ALA A 2 8.90 -9.34 -6.22
N LEU A 3 9.00 -8.17 -6.83
CA LEU A 3 9.44 -7.99 -8.21
C LEU A 3 10.94 -7.66 -8.24
N ILE A 4 11.67 -8.37 -9.08
CA ILE A 4 13.10 -8.20 -9.31
C ILE A 4 13.28 -8.07 -10.82
N ASN A 5 13.64 -6.89 -11.30
CA ASN A 5 14.11 -6.70 -12.67
C ASN A 5 15.63 -6.62 -12.63
N GLY A 6 16.31 -7.73 -12.91
CA GLY A 6 17.75 -7.73 -13.11
C GLY A 6 18.08 -7.23 -14.52
N GLN A 7 18.79 -6.12 -14.62
CA GLN A 7 19.59 -5.84 -15.81
C GLN A 7 21.02 -6.28 -15.47
N ASP A 8 21.49 -7.35 -16.11
CA ASP A 8 22.88 -7.77 -16.05
C ASP A 8 23.75 -6.66 -16.65
N THR A 9 24.20 -5.71 -15.83
CA THR A 9 25.33 -4.87 -16.18
C THR A 9 26.56 -5.74 -16.10
N THR A 10 26.99 -6.23 -17.25
CA THR A 10 28.31 -6.83 -17.49
C THR A 10 29.38 -5.93 -16.87
N ALA A 11 29.88 -6.32 -15.71
CA ALA A 11 31.11 -5.78 -15.14
C ALA A 11 31.95 -6.98 -14.70
N ASP A 12 33.01 -7.20 -15.46
CA ASP A 12 34.02 -8.21 -15.22
C ASP A 12 34.50 -8.21 -13.76
N ASN A 13 34.49 -9.39 -13.14
CA ASN A 13 35.28 -9.77 -11.96
C ASN A 13 35.12 -8.96 -10.66
N ALA A 14 33.90 -8.73 -10.19
CA ALA A 14 33.63 -8.55 -8.76
C ALA A 14 32.31 -9.25 -8.41
N CYS A 15 32.27 -9.98 -7.29
CA CYS A 15 31.10 -10.74 -6.84
C CYS A 15 29.79 -10.01 -7.12
N SER A 16 29.02 -10.54 -8.08
CA SER A 16 27.77 -9.96 -8.57
C SER A 16 26.85 -9.64 -7.40
N GLY A 17 26.52 -8.36 -7.23
CA GLY A 17 25.61 -7.89 -6.19
C GLY A 17 24.26 -8.60 -6.34
N GLN A 18 23.73 -9.12 -5.22
CA GLN A 18 22.45 -9.82 -5.21
C GLN A 18 21.37 -8.97 -5.89
N ALA A 19 20.58 -9.59 -6.77
CA ALA A 19 19.52 -8.91 -7.51
C ALA A 19 18.60 -8.13 -6.55
N ALA A 20 18.53 -6.80 -6.71
CA ALA A 20 17.80 -5.94 -5.80
C ALA A 20 16.28 -6.04 -6.03
N VAL A 21 15.51 -6.12 -4.94
CA VAL A 21 14.05 -6.08 -5.00
C VAL A 21 13.60 -4.68 -5.36
N GLN A 22 12.93 -4.54 -6.50
CA GLN A 22 12.50 -3.24 -7.03
C GLN A 22 11.16 -2.79 -6.43
N ALA A 23 10.26 -3.73 -6.14
CA ALA A 23 8.95 -3.47 -5.56
C ALA A 23 8.36 -4.73 -4.92
N ILE A 24 7.44 -4.55 -3.99
CA ILE A 24 6.66 -5.64 -3.38
C ILE A 24 5.20 -5.43 -3.71
N ILE A 25 4.57 -6.44 -4.32
CA ILE A 25 3.15 -6.41 -4.67
C ILE A 25 2.41 -7.51 -3.90
N GLY A 26 1.26 -7.15 -3.36
CA GLY A 26 0.37 -8.05 -2.65
C GLY A 26 0.23 -7.66 -1.18
N GLU A 27 -0.18 -8.64 -0.39
CA GLU A 27 -0.64 -8.43 0.98
C GLU A 27 -2.01 -7.69 0.98
N SER A 28 -3.00 -8.29 1.62
CA SER A 28 -4.41 -7.86 1.57
C SER A 28 -4.88 -7.27 2.90
N GLU A 29 -4.30 -7.72 4.01
CA GLU A 29 -4.69 -7.29 5.35
C GLU A 29 -3.91 -6.07 5.78
N SER A 30 -4.61 -4.97 6.05
CA SER A 30 -4.00 -3.70 6.43
C SER A 30 -2.94 -3.82 7.54
N THR A 31 -3.16 -4.66 8.55
CA THR A 31 -2.21 -4.87 9.66
C THR A 31 -0.88 -5.45 9.18
N SER A 32 -0.96 -6.46 8.32
CA SER A 32 0.20 -7.11 7.72
C SER A 32 0.89 -6.17 6.73
N THR A 33 0.14 -5.36 5.97
CA THR A 33 0.70 -4.32 5.10
C THR A 33 1.49 -3.29 5.90
N ILE A 34 0.98 -2.89 7.06
CA ILE A 34 1.65 -1.93 7.95
C ILE A 34 2.99 -2.49 8.42
N ALA A 35 3.01 -3.74 8.90
CA ALA A 35 4.25 -4.38 9.32
C ALA A 35 5.26 -4.46 8.17
N LEU A 36 4.80 -4.86 6.97
CA LEU A 36 5.62 -4.96 5.77
C LEU A 36 6.17 -3.59 5.34
N THR A 37 5.34 -2.55 5.34
CA THR A 37 5.76 -1.20 4.94
C THR A 37 6.73 -0.60 5.95
N LYS A 38 6.56 -0.87 7.26
CA LYS A 38 7.50 -0.41 8.30
C LYS A 38 8.86 -1.06 8.17
N THR A 39 8.93 -2.34 7.81
CA THR A 39 10.20 -3.04 7.62
C THR A 39 10.90 -2.67 6.32
N THR A 40 10.14 -2.38 5.26
CA THR A 40 10.69 -2.09 3.92
C THR A 40 10.89 -0.61 3.64
N GLY A 41 10.25 0.27 4.41
CA GLY A 41 10.34 1.73 4.31
C GLY A 41 11.78 2.29 4.32
N PRO A 42 12.67 1.87 5.24
CA PRO A 42 14.06 2.35 5.28
C PRO A 42 14.87 2.02 4.01
N PHE A 43 14.48 0.98 3.29
CA PHE A 43 15.14 0.55 2.05
C PHE A 43 14.55 1.23 0.81
N ASN A 44 13.57 2.13 0.99
CA ASN A 44 12.85 2.80 -0.09
C ASN A 44 12.22 1.83 -1.11
N ILE A 45 11.88 0.61 -0.67
CA ILE A 45 11.23 -0.38 -1.53
C ILE A 45 9.73 -0.06 -1.58
N PRO A 46 9.14 0.22 -2.76
CA PRO A 46 7.72 0.48 -2.87
C PRO A 46 6.89 -0.78 -2.60
N VAL A 47 5.88 -0.65 -1.75
CA VAL A 47 4.90 -1.70 -1.43
C VAL A 47 3.56 -1.33 -2.05
N ILE A 48 2.99 -2.20 -2.87
CA ILE A 48 1.71 -1.99 -3.57
C ILE A 48 0.71 -3.05 -3.12
N SER A 49 -0.27 -2.66 -2.30
CA SER A 49 -1.34 -3.56 -1.85
C SER A 49 -2.61 -3.42 -2.71
N PRO A 50 -3.20 -4.52 -3.19
CA PRO A 50 -4.46 -4.48 -3.93
C PRO A 50 -5.69 -4.40 -3.02
N ALA A 51 -5.58 -4.65 -1.71
CA ALA A 51 -6.74 -4.85 -0.83
C ALA A 51 -6.70 -4.08 0.51
N ALA A 52 -5.57 -3.43 0.88
CA ALA A 52 -5.48 -2.72 2.14
C ALA A 52 -6.26 -1.39 2.15
N THR A 53 -7.32 -1.32 2.97
CA THR A 53 -8.26 -0.18 3.02
C THR A 53 -8.03 0.82 4.16
N CYS A 54 -7.23 0.50 5.19
CA CYS A 54 -7.02 1.37 6.36
C CYS A 54 -6.64 2.79 5.94
N GLU A 55 -7.29 3.81 6.51
CA GLU A 55 -6.86 5.20 6.37
C GLU A 55 -5.48 5.47 6.98
N CYS A 56 -5.08 4.60 7.91
CA CYS A 56 -3.80 4.56 8.60
C CYS A 56 -2.61 4.57 7.61
N LEU A 57 -2.77 3.84 6.50
CA LEU A 57 -1.77 3.71 5.44
C LEU A 57 -1.75 4.89 4.46
N SER A 58 -2.71 5.82 4.53
CA SER A 58 -2.75 7.03 3.70
C SER A 58 -1.69 8.06 4.11
N ASN A 59 -1.12 7.95 5.33
CA ASN A 59 -0.14 8.91 5.83
C ASN A 59 1.23 8.73 5.16
N LYS A 60 1.48 9.52 4.11
CA LYS A 60 2.74 9.52 3.36
C LYS A 60 3.97 9.99 4.15
N ARG A 61 3.79 10.62 5.32
CA ARG A 61 4.91 10.96 6.20
C ARG A 61 5.41 9.73 6.96
N GLU A 62 4.50 8.84 7.35
CA GLU A 62 4.85 7.58 8.04
C GLU A 62 5.15 6.45 7.03
N TYR A 63 4.46 6.45 5.89
CA TYR A 63 4.55 5.42 4.86
C TYR A 63 4.84 6.03 3.47
N PRO A 64 6.05 6.56 3.23
CA PRO A 64 6.37 7.26 1.99
C PRO A 64 6.31 6.35 0.75
N SER A 65 6.70 5.09 0.90
CA SER A 65 6.80 4.12 -0.20
C SER A 65 5.59 3.18 -0.33
N PHE A 66 4.49 3.46 0.37
CA PHE A 66 3.28 2.64 0.29
C PHE A 66 2.30 3.12 -0.78
N PHE A 67 1.76 2.21 -1.58
CA PHE A 67 0.75 2.47 -2.58
C PHE A 67 -0.34 1.39 -2.54
N ARG A 68 -1.53 1.73 -3.06
CA ARG A 68 -2.64 0.80 -3.20
C ARG A 68 -3.49 1.13 -4.41
N THR A 69 -4.19 0.12 -4.93
CA THR A 69 -5.06 0.26 -6.11
C THR A 69 -6.51 0.61 -5.77
N ILE A 70 -6.89 0.48 -4.49
CA ILE A 70 -8.25 0.75 -4.00
C ILE A 70 -8.33 2.01 -3.14
N ALA A 71 -9.54 2.57 -3.01
CA ALA A 71 -9.79 3.73 -2.16
C ALA A 71 -9.77 3.37 -0.66
N SER A 72 -9.45 4.36 0.18
CA SER A 72 -9.49 4.18 1.63
C SER A 72 -10.90 4.05 2.20
N ASP A 73 -11.00 3.42 3.36
CA ASP A 73 -12.20 3.40 4.19
C ASP A 73 -12.73 4.80 4.50
N TYR A 74 -11.89 5.84 4.56
CA TYR A 74 -12.33 7.23 4.71
C TYR A 74 -13.41 7.64 3.71
N TYR A 75 -13.25 7.26 2.43
CA TYR A 75 -14.22 7.59 1.39
C TYR A 75 -15.51 6.78 1.54
N GLN A 76 -15.39 5.51 1.93
CA GLN A 76 -16.54 4.62 2.13
C GLN A 76 -17.37 5.05 3.36
N SER A 77 -16.72 5.37 4.48
CA SER A 77 -17.39 5.88 5.68
C SER A 77 -18.10 7.21 5.41
N ARG A 78 -17.49 8.08 4.60
CA ARG A 78 -18.13 9.34 4.20
C ARG A 78 -19.34 9.10 3.30
N ALA A 79 -19.26 8.17 2.35
CA ALA A 79 -20.40 7.78 1.54
C ALA A 79 -21.55 7.23 2.40
N LEU A 80 -21.24 6.39 3.39
CA LEU A 80 -22.24 5.90 4.35
C LEU A 80 -22.88 7.04 5.16
N ALA A 81 -22.09 7.99 5.65
CA ALA A 81 -22.63 9.17 6.35
C ALA A 81 -23.54 10.02 5.45
N TYR A 82 -23.20 10.16 4.17
CA TYR A 82 -24.08 10.82 3.19
C TYR A 82 -25.39 10.06 2.99
N LEU A 83 -25.35 8.73 2.88
CA LEU A 83 -26.54 7.89 2.74
C LEU A 83 -27.44 7.99 3.97
N VAL A 84 -26.87 7.90 5.18
CA VAL A 84 -27.63 8.06 6.43
C VAL A 84 -28.26 9.45 6.51
N LYS A 85 -27.57 10.51 6.08
CA LYS A 85 -28.13 11.87 6.05
C LYS A 85 -29.30 12.00 5.06
N HIS A 86 -29.22 11.34 3.91
CA HIS A 86 -30.28 11.37 2.90
C HIS A 86 -31.49 10.53 3.32
N LEU A 87 -31.26 9.29 3.78
CA LEU A 87 -32.32 8.35 4.18
C LEU A 87 -32.90 8.66 5.57
N GLY A 88 -32.12 9.25 6.47
CA GLY A 88 -32.57 9.70 7.79
C GLY A 88 -33.56 10.88 7.74
N ARG A 89 -33.70 11.56 6.59
CA ARG A 89 -34.80 12.51 6.34
C ARG A 89 -36.10 11.83 5.88
N SER A 90 -36.03 10.60 5.36
CA SER A 90 -37.20 9.86 4.85
C SER A 90 -37.72 8.77 5.80
N CYS A 91 -36.97 8.40 6.86
CA CYS A 91 -37.32 7.31 7.77
C CYS A 91 -37.63 7.77 9.22
N ILE A 92 -37.85 9.07 9.45
CA ILE A 92 -38.30 9.63 10.74
C ILE A 92 -39.69 10.28 10.57
N GLN A 93 -40.59 9.56 9.90
CA GLN A 93 -42.03 9.83 9.88
C GLN A 93 -42.77 8.50 9.86
#